data_AF-A0A350TJP7-F1
#
_entry.id   AF-A0A350TJP7-F1
#
_cell.length_a   1.000
_cell.length_b   1.000
_cell.length_c   1.000
_cell.angle_alpha   90.00
_cell.angle_beta   90.00
_cell.angle_gamma   90.00
#
_symmetry.space_group_name_H-M   'P 1'
#
loop_
_entity.id
_entity.type
_entity.pdbx_description
1 polymer ?
#
loop_
_entity_poly.entity_id
_entity_poly.type
_entity_poly.pdbx_seq_one_letter_code
_entity_poly.pdbx_strand_id
1 'polypeptide(L)'
;MHPQFAELTPTWFNRAFVYTGSIGEFRYRFAGDKDNGVLHTAVYSNLCYELAQDKEERDFPWNEEGVEALKGWLQEQYEAYVSAAR
;
A
#
# COMPACT_ATOMS: atom_id res chain seq x y z
N MET A 1 10.98 -8.61 4.37
CA MET A 1 10.12 -7.41 4.36
C MET A 1 10.96 -6.19 3.97
N HIS A 2 10.47 -5.38 3.05
CA HIS A 2 11.11 -4.14 2.61
C HIS A 2 11.10 -3.09 3.74
N PRO A 3 12.20 -2.33 3.97
CA PRO A 3 12.29 -1.38 5.08
C PRO A 3 11.14 -0.35 5.11
N GLN A 4 10.71 0.15 3.95
CA GLN A 4 9.61 1.12 3.86
C GLN A 4 8.26 0.57 4.39
N PHE A 5 8.01 -0.74 4.25
CA PHE A 5 6.75 -1.33 4.74
C PHE A 5 6.82 -1.57 6.26
N ALA A 6 8.01 -1.89 6.78
CA ALA A 6 8.20 -2.15 8.20
C ALA A 6 7.85 -0.93 9.09
N GLU A 7 8.00 0.29 8.56
CA GLU A 7 7.71 1.55 9.25
C GLU A 7 6.22 1.88 9.39
N LEU A 8 5.34 1.17 8.66
CA LEU A 8 3.91 1.44 8.71
C LEU A 8 3.34 1.08 10.09
N THR A 9 2.57 2.00 10.67
CA THR A 9 1.83 1.76 11.92
C THR A 9 0.44 2.38 11.80
N PRO A 10 -0.55 1.98 12.61
CA PRO A 10 -1.85 2.63 12.60
C PRO A 10 -1.75 4.14 12.82
N THR A 11 -0.85 4.58 13.71
CA THR A 11 -0.65 6.01 13.99
C THR A 11 0.05 6.77 12.87
N TRP A 12 0.86 6.08 12.06
CA TRP A 12 1.52 6.68 10.90
C TRP A 12 0.51 7.20 9.88
N PHE A 13 -0.62 6.49 9.68
CA PHE A 13 -1.69 6.91 8.76
C PHE A 13 -2.48 8.14 9.21
N ASN A 14 -2.28 8.62 10.44
CA ASN A 14 -2.90 9.87 10.89
C ASN A 14 -2.26 11.12 10.25
N ARG A 15 -1.12 10.97 9.56
CA ARG A 15 -0.36 12.09 8.99
C ARG A 15 -1.00 12.71 7.75
N ALA A 16 -1.81 11.94 7.00
CA ALA A 16 -2.46 12.41 5.78
C ALA A 16 -3.71 11.57 5.46
N PHE A 17 -4.68 12.16 4.74
CA PHE A 17 -5.86 11.43 4.25
C PHE A 17 -5.51 10.44 3.13
N VAL A 18 -4.55 10.81 2.29
CA VAL A 18 -4.02 9.97 1.22
C VAL A 18 -2.50 10.01 1.31
N TYR A 19 -1.87 8.85 1.26
CA TYR A 19 -0.44 8.69 1.16
C TYR A 19 -0.09 7.89 -0.09
N THR A 20 0.99 8.27 -0.75
CA THR A 20 1.56 7.53 -1.88
C THR A 20 3.05 7.33 -1.67
N GLY A 21 3.57 6.16 -2.02
CA GLY A 21 5.00 5.87 -2.00
C GLY A 21 5.43 4.99 -3.17
N SER A 22 6.73 4.77 -3.28
CA SER A 22 7.29 3.98 -4.38
C SER A 22 8.64 3.35 -4.06
N ILE A 23 8.89 2.19 -4.68
CA ILE A 23 10.18 1.50 -4.71
C ILE A 23 10.53 1.23 -6.17
N GLY A 24 11.38 2.08 -6.76
CA GLY A 24 11.52 2.11 -8.22
C GLY A 24 10.18 2.47 -8.88
N GLU A 25 9.71 1.62 -9.81
CA GLU A 25 8.41 1.79 -10.47
C GLU A 25 7.24 1.08 -9.76
N PHE A 26 7.49 0.33 -8.68
CA PHE A 26 6.42 -0.19 -7.84
C PHE A 26 5.81 0.96 -7.04
N ARG A 27 4.56 1.30 -7.31
CA ARG A 27 3.82 2.36 -6.61
C ARG A 27 2.81 1.76 -5.67
N TYR A 28 2.59 2.43 -4.54
CA TYR A 28 1.52 2.08 -3.60
C TYR A 28 0.82 3.34 -3.09
N ARG A 29 -0.48 3.21 -2.84
CA ARG A 29 -1.37 4.26 -2.35
C ARG A 29 -2.17 3.75 -1.16
N PHE A 30 -2.36 4.60 -0.17
CA PHE A 30 -3.22 4.38 0.99
C PHE A 30 -4.16 5.56 1.12
N ALA A 31 -5.47 5.32 1.11
CA ALA A 31 -6.49 6.30 1.44
C ALA A 31 -7.20 5.87 2.73
N GLY A 32 -7.06 6.67 3.77
CA GLY A 32 -7.64 6.37 5.07
C GLY A 32 -9.09 6.84 5.15
N ASP A 33 -9.98 5.92 5.52
CA ASP A 33 -11.36 6.19 5.92
C ASP A 33 -11.46 6.06 7.44
N LYS A 34 -11.40 7.20 8.13
CA LYS A 34 -11.46 7.23 9.60
C LYS A 34 -12.85 6.89 10.13
N ASP A 35 -13.89 7.22 9.39
CA ASP A 35 -15.26 7.05 9.84
C ASP A 35 -15.64 5.57 9.85
N ASN A 36 -15.15 4.81 8.85
CA ASN A 36 -15.34 3.37 8.77
C ASN A 36 -14.18 2.56 9.37
N GLY A 37 -13.07 3.20 9.73
CA GLY A 37 -11.88 2.53 10.28
C GLY A 37 -11.21 1.61 9.28
N VAL A 38 -11.11 2.04 8.01
CA VAL A 38 -10.58 1.25 6.89
C VAL A 38 -9.45 1.99 6.19
N LEU A 39 -8.47 1.25 5.68
CA LEU A 39 -7.45 1.71 4.76
C LEU A 39 -7.75 1.13 3.38
N HIS A 40 -8.09 1.99 2.43
CA HIS A 40 -8.20 1.62 1.01
C HIS A 40 -6.80 1.64 0.40
N THR A 41 -6.28 0.48 0.02
CA THR A 41 -4.90 0.34 -0.43
C THR A 41 -4.86 -0.11 -1.87
N ALA A 42 -3.90 0.41 -2.62
CA ALA A 42 -3.70 0.05 -4.02
C ALA A 42 -2.21 -0.04 -4.35
N VAL A 43 -1.85 -0.99 -5.21
CA VAL A 43 -0.53 -1.09 -5.84
C VAL A 43 -0.69 -1.06 -7.36
N TYR A 44 0.30 -0.53 -8.06
CA TYR A 44 0.27 -0.37 -9.51
C TYR A 44 1.66 -0.06 -10.08
N SER A 45 1.83 -0.27 -11.38
CA SER A 45 2.94 0.27 -12.17
C SER A 45 2.51 1.51 -12.96
N ASN A 46 3.48 2.34 -13.37
CA ASN A 46 3.34 3.65 -14.04
C ASN A 46 3.21 4.88 -13.13
N LEU A 47 3.54 6.04 -13.70
CA LEU A 47 3.70 7.32 -13.01
C LEU A 47 2.39 7.89 -12.41
N CYS A 48 1.22 7.46 -12.90
CA CYS A 48 -0.10 7.97 -12.48
C CYS A 48 -1.08 6.84 -12.12
N TYR A 49 -1.59 6.84 -10.89
CA TYR A 49 -2.60 5.89 -10.39
C TYR A 49 -3.86 5.82 -11.27
N GLU A 50 -4.32 6.95 -11.83
CA GLU A 50 -5.53 6.98 -12.66
C GLU A 50 -5.36 6.19 -13.97
N LEU A 51 -4.14 6.14 -14.50
CA LEU A 51 -3.82 5.56 -15.82
C LEU A 51 -3.29 4.13 -15.76
N ALA A 52 -2.89 3.65 -14.58
CA ALA A 52 -2.39 2.29 -14.42
C ALA A 52 -3.46 1.26 -14.79
N GLN A 53 -3.10 0.25 -15.59
CA GLN A 53 -4.02 -0.82 -16.00
C GLN A 53 -3.93 -2.07 -15.11
N ASP A 54 -2.90 -2.12 -14.28
CA ASP A 54 -2.52 -3.20 -13.38
C ASP A 54 -2.78 -2.83 -11.91
N LYS A 55 -3.83 -2.03 -11.67
CA LYS A 55 -4.23 -1.67 -10.31
C LYS A 55 -4.75 -2.89 -9.57
N GLU A 56 -4.08 -3.23 -8.48
CA GLU A 56 -4.59 -4.17 -7.49
C GLU A 56 -4.97 -3.40 -6.24
N GLU A 57 -6.22 -3.58 -5.80
CA GLU A 57 -6.79 -2.87 -4.65
C GLU A 57 -7.21 -3.86 -3.57
N ARG A 58 -6.97 -3.48 -2.33
CA ARG A 58 -7.40 -4.23 -1.16
C ARG A 58 -7.64 -3.32 0.03
N ASP A 59 -8.70 -3.61 0.76
CA ASP A 59 -9.05 -2.90 1.98
C ASP A 59 -8.50 -3.65 3.20
N PHE A 60 -8.04 -2.88 4.18
CA PHE A 60 -7.57 -3.39 5.46
C PHE A 60 -8.19 -2.61 6.61
N PRO A 61 -8.48 -3.25 7.76
CA PRO A 61 -8.85 -2.53 8.96
C PRO A 61 -7.75 -1.54 9.38
N TRP A 62 -8.14 -0.34 9.80
CA TRP A 62 -7.21 0.65 10.35
C TRP A 62 -6.95 0.38 11.84
N ASN A 63 -6.32 -0.76 12.12
CA ASN A 63 -5.86 -1.18 13.45
C ASN A 63 -4.53 -1.94 13.33
N GLU A 64 -3.99 -2.42 14.46
CA GLU A 64 -2.69 -3.11 14.46
C GLU A 64 -2.68 -4.36 13.56
N GLU A 65 -3.68 -5.23 13.69
CA GLU A 65 -3.78 -6.46 12.90
C GLU A 65 -3.92 -6.18 11.40
N GLY A 66 -4.75 -5.21 11.04
CA GLY A 66 -4.97 -4.81 9.65
C GLY A 66 -3.74 -4.16 9.03
N VAL A 67 -2.97 -3.38 9.80
CA VAL A 67 -1.71 -2.80 9.33
C VAL A 67 -0.62 -3.88 9.16
N GLU A 68 -0.56 -4.89 10.03
CA GLU A 68 0.34 -6.03 9.82
C GLU A 68 -0.06 -6.86 8.59
N ALA A 69 -1.35 -7.11 8.38
CA ALA A 69 -1.84 -7.77 7.17
C ALA A 69 -1.53 -6.96 5.89
N LEU A 70 -1.67 -5.62 5.95
CA LEU A 70 -1.29 -4.71 4.88
C LEU A 70 0.21 -4.83 4.54
N LYS A 71 1.09 -4.85 5.54
CA LYS A 71 2.53 -5.03 5.32
C LYS A 71 2.85 -6.33 4.60
N GLY A 72 2.20 -7.43 5.01
CA GLY A 72 2.34 -8.74 4.37
C GLY A 72 1.94 -8.68 2.90
N TRP A 73 0.75 -8.12 2.62
CA TRP A 73 0.26 -7.99 1.25
C TRP A 73 1.16 -7.09 0.38
N LEU A 74 1.62 -5.94 0.90
CA LEU A 74 2.57 -5.07 0.18
C LEU A 74 3.88 -5.80 -0.15
N GLN A 75 4.36 -6.64 0.77
CA GLN A 75 5.55 -7.44 0.55
C GLN A 75 5.34 -8.47 -0.58
N GLU A 76 4.22 -9.19 -0.56
CA GLU A 76 3.87 -10.15 -1.62
C GLU A 76 3.78 -9.48 -2.99
N GLN A 77 3.10 -8.33 -3.06
CA GLN A 77 2.95 -7.53 -4.28
C GLN A 77 4.30 -7.04 -4.81
N TYR A 78 5.17 -6.57 -3.92
CA TYR A 78 6.51 -6.15 -4.29
C TYR A 78 7.36 -7.32 -4.81
N GLU A 79 7.28 -8.50 -4.19
CA GLU A 79 8.00 -9.69 -4.63
C GLU A 79 7.51 -10.20 -6.00
N ALA A 80 6.20 -10.14 -6.25
CA ALA A 80 5.60 -10.44 -7.54
C ALA A 80 6.10 -9.47 -8.62
N TYR A 81 6.09 -8.16 -8.33
CA TYR A 81 6.63 -7.13 -9.21
C TYR A 81 8.12 -7.37 -9.55
N VAL A 82 8.96 -7.64 -8.54
CA VAL A 82 10.39 -7.90 -8.75
C VAL A 82 10.61 -9.17 -9.60
N SER A 83 9.78 -10.18 -9.41
CA SER A 83 9.86 -11.43 -10.17
C SER A 83 9.43 -11.26 -11.62
N ALA A 84 8.44 -10.41 -11.90
CA ALA A 84 7.97 -10.09 -13.24
C ALA A 84 8.89 -9.13 -14.01
N ALA A 85 9.69 -8.32 -13.30
CA ALA A 85 10.65 -7.38 -13.88
C ALA A 85 12.01 -8.02 -14.27
N ARG A 86 12.18 -9.33 -14.05
CA ARG A 86 13.36 -10.12 -14.45
C ARG A 86 13.12 -10.83 -15.77
#